data_AF-A0A0N4XW30-F1
#
_entry.id   AF-A0A0N4XW30-F1
#
_cell.length_a   1.000
_cell.length_b   1.000
_cell.length_c   1.000
_cell.angle_alpha   90.00
_cell.angle_beta   90.00
_cell.angle_gamma   90.00
#
_symmetry.space_group_name_H-M   'P 1'
#
loop_
_entity.id
_entity.type
_entity.pdbx_description
1 polymer ?
#
loop_
_entity_poly.entity_id
_entity_poly.type
_entity_poly.pdbx_seq_one_letter_code
_entity_poly.pdbx_strand_id
1 'polypeptide(L)'
;MVKSSMKFAKAKKLRRVLDARQLALKNVANVTYGYTSANFSGRMPCVEVADAILGKGRETLERAIQRVKEGDYGGAKVIYGDTDSMFVLVPG
;
A
#
# COMPACT_ATOMS: atom_id res chain seq x y z
N MET A 1 12.98 -1.64 10.34
CA MET A 1 13.36 -1.13 11.68
C MET A 1 12.22 -1.24 12.69
N VAL A 2 11.18 -0.36 12.69
CA VAL A 2 10.10 -0.42 13.71
C VAL A 2 9.22 -1.67 13.61
N LYS A 3 8.67 -1.98 12.42
CA LYS A 3 7.88 -3.21 12.21
C LYS A 3 8.67 -4.50 12.49
N SER A 4 9.99 -4.47 12.24
CA SER A 4 10.89 -5.59 12.57
C SER A 4 10.98 -5.77 14.09
N SER A 5 11.20 -4.69 14.84
CA SER A 5 11.24 -4.71 16.31
C SER A 5 9.92 -5.16 16.93
N MET A 6 8.77 -4.86 16.31
CA MET A 6 7.46 -5.32 16.78
C MET A 6 7.32 -6.84 16.82
N LYS A 7 8.00 -7.58 15.94
CA LYS A 7 7.94 -9.05 15.92
C LYS A 7 8.55 -9.67 17.19
N PHE A 8 9.53 -8.99 17.78
CA PHE A 8 10.23 -9.45 18.99
C PHE A 8 9.62 -8.89 20.29
N ALA A 9 8.69 -7.94 20.20
CA ALA A 9 8.04 -7.34 21.35
C ALA A 9 7.03 -8.31 22.00
N LYS A 10 7.41 -8.90 23.15
CA LYS A 10 6.55 -9.80 23.93
C LYS A 10 5.50 -9.07 24.77
N ALA A 11 5.83 -7.89 25.29
CA ALA A 11 4.92 -7.13 26.15
C ALA A 11 3.83 -6.40 25.33
N LYS A 12 2.56 -6.59 25.71
CA LYS A 12 1.39 -5.97 25.05
C LYS A 12 1.48 -4.44 24.99
N LYS A 13 1.94 -3.79 26.08
CA LYS A 13 2.11 -2.33 26.14
C LYS A 13 3.16 -1.83 25.14
N LEU A 14 4.31 -2.49 25.06
CA LEU A 14 5.38 -2.13 24.13
C LEU A 14 4.93 -2.33 22.68
N ARG A 15 4.22 -3.42 22.38
CA ARG A 15 3.68 -3.69 21.05
C ARG A 15 2.70 -2.59 20.59
N ARG A 16 1.83 -2.10 21.49
CA ARG A 16 0.92 -0.98 21.20
C ARG A 16 1.66 0.31 20.87
N VAL A 17 2.72 0.64 21.62
CA VAL A 17 3.53 1.84 21.36
C VAL A 17 4.25 1.76 20.02
N LEU A 18 4.85 0.60 19.71
CA LEU A 18 5.52 0.39 18.43
C LEU A 18 4.54 0.40 17.24
N ASP A 19 3.31 -0.10 17.45
CA ASP A 19 2.26 -0.05 16.44
C ASP A 19 1.82 1.39 16.15
N ALA A 20 1.61 2.21 17.20
CA ALA A 20 1.34 3.63 17.02
C ALA A 20 2.48 4.34 16.28
N ARG A 21 3.74 3.99 16.57
CA ARG A 21 4.91 4.55 15.89
C ARG A 21 4.98 4.16 14.42
N GLN A 22 4.73 2.90 14.06
CA GLN A 22 4.73 2.51 12.65
C GLN A 22 3.58 3.17 11.88
N LEU A 23 2.41 3.32 12.51
CA LEU A 23 1.27 3.99 11.91
C LEU A 23 1.53 5.48 11.68
N ALA A 24 2.15 6.17 12.63
CA ALA A 24 2.57 7.56 12.47
C ALA A 24 3.53 7.71 11.28
N LEU A 25 4.52 6.82 11.14
CA LEU A 25 5.44 6.83 10.00
C LEU A 25 4.73 6.55 8.67
N LYS A 26 3.77 5.61 8.64
CA LYS A 26 2.92 5.36 7.47
C LYS A 26 2.15 6.62 7.08
N ASN A 27 1.54 7.29 8.05
CA ASN A 27 0.77 8.50 7.78
C ASN A 27 1.65 9.63 7.25
N VAL A 28 2.86 9.81 7.79
CA VAL A 28 3.85 10.77 7.25
C VAL A 28 4.15 10.46 5.78
N ALA A 29 4.46 9.22 5.44
CA ALA A 29 4.72 8.84 4.06
C ALA A 29 3.51 9.09 3.13
N ASN A 30 2.30 8.79 3.61
CA ASN A 30 1.07 9.00 2.86
C ASN A 30 0.79 10.50 2.61
N VAL A 31 0.97 11.35 3.62
CA VAL A 31 0.78 12.80 3.43
C VAL A 31 1.87 13.41 2.56
N THR A 32 3.08 12.85 2.55
CA THR A 32 4.17 13.34 1.68
C THR A 32 3.81 13.22 0.21
N TYR A 33 3.30 12.07 -0.25
CA TYR A 33 2.85 11.99 -1.64
C TYR A 33 1.55 12.78 -1.85
N GLY A 34 0.61 12.77 -0.89
CA GLY A 34 -0.63 13.54 -1.01
C GLY A 34 -0.41 15.05 -1.13
N TYR A 35 0.70 15.56 -0.61
CA TYR A 35 1.10 16.96 -0.77
C TYR A 35 1.36 17.34 -2.23
N THR A 36 1.78 16.41 -3.09
CA THR A 36 2.06 16.71 -4.50
C THR A 36 0.78 17.10 -5.25
N SER A 37 -0.39 16.62 -4.83
CA SER A 37 -1.70 17.01 -5.38
C SER A 37 -2.42 18.12 -4.60
N ALA A 38 -1.77 18.78 -3.64
CA ALA A 38 -2.41 19.76 -2.75
C ALA A 38 -2.66 21.13 -3.42
N ASN A 39 -3.44 21.18 -4.50
CA ASN A 39 -3.64 22.40 -5.31
C ASN A 39 -4.38 23.54 -4.59
N PHE A 40 -5.23 23.22 -3.61
CA PHE A 40 -6.06 24.22 -2.93
C PHE A 40 -5.31 25.02 -1.85
N SER A 41 -4.41 24.37 -1.11
CA SER A 41 -3.72 24.98 0.06
C SER A 41 -2.22 24.66 0.14
N GLY A 42 -1.70 23.86 -0.79
CA GLY A 42 -0.29 23.52 -0.87
C GLY A 42 0.54 24.70 -1.35
N ARG A 43 1.76 24.81 -0.83
CA ARG A 43 2.69 25.90 -1.18
C ARG A 43 3.53 25.61 -2.43
N MET A 44 3.61 24.33 -2.83
CA MET A 44 4.37 23.86 -3.97
C MET A 44 3.82 22.50 -4.46
N PRO A 45 2.59 22.46 -5.01
CA PRO A 45 2.04 21.24 -5.59
C PRO A 45 2.75 20.91 -6.92
N CYS A 46 2.79 19.63 -7.27
CA CYS A 46 3.23 19.12 -8.57
C CYS A 46 2.29 17.98 -8.96
N VAL A 47 1.24 18.35 -9.70
CA VAL A 47 0.13 17.46 -10.06
C VAL A 47 0.60 16.35 -10.98
N GLU A 48 1.54 16.66 -11.87
CA GLU A 48 2.11 15.72 -12.84
C GLU A 48 2.78 14.53 -12.13
N VAL A 49 3.46 14.80 -11.01
CA VAL A 49 4.06 13.75 -10.18
C VAL A 49 2.97 12.93 -9.47
N ALA A 50 1.92 13.58 -8.96
CA ALA A 50 0.80 12.88 -8.34
C ALA A 50 0.11 11.92 -9.33
N ASP A 51 -0.20 12.41 -10.53
CA ASP A 51 -0.85 11.64 -11.59
C ASP A 51 0.03 10.49 -12.07
N ALA A 52 1.35 10.73 -12.22
CA ALA A 52 2.30 9.68 -12.57
C ALA A 52 2.34 8.56 -11.50
N ILE A 53 2.32 8.92 -10.20
CA ILE A 53 2.28 7.95 -9.09
C ILE A 53 0.99 7.13 -9.16
N LEU A 54 -0.17 7.76 -9.30
CA LEU A 54 -1.46 7.07 -9.37
C LEU A 54 -1.55 6.16 -10.61
N GLY A 55 -1.11 6.64 -11.76
CA GLY A 55 -1.05 5.87 -13.00
C GLY A 55 -0.18 4.62 -12.86
N LYS A 56 1.03 4.77 -12.29
CA LYS A 56 1.91 3.62 -12.02
C LYS A 56 1.37 2.67 -10.95
N GLY A 57 0.65 3.18 -9.95
CA GLY A 57 -0.04 2.37 -8.96
C GLY A 57 -1.07 1.44 -9.61
N ARG A 58 -1.95 2.01 -10.44
CA ARG A 58 -2.95 1.26 -11.20
C ARG A 58 -2.34 0.23 -12.15
N GLU A 59 -1.34 0.64 -12.95
CA GLU A 59 -0.61 -0.26 -13.85
C GLU A 59 -0.01 -1.45 -13.07
N THR A 60 0.49 -1.20 -11.86
CA THR A 60 1.08 -2.25 -11.03
C THR A 60 0.04 -3.24 -10.52
N LEU A 61 -1.14 -2.77 -10.08
CA LEU A 61 -2.24 -3.65 -9.69
C LEU A 61 -2.73 -4.48 -10.88
N GLU A 62 -2.91 -3.87 -12.05
CA GLU A 62 -3.34 -4.56 -13.28
C GLU A 62 -2.32 -5.63 -13.70
N ARG A 63 -1.02 -5.34 -13.63
CA ARG A 63 0.05 -6.33 -13.86
C ARG A 63 0.01 -7.46 -12.84
N ALA A 64 -0.25 -7.17 -11.56
CA ALA A 64 -0.39 -8.22 -10.55
C ALA A 64 -1.59 -9.13 -10.83
N ILE A 65 -2.73 -8.55 -11.26
CA ILE A 65 -3.93 -9.31 -11.67
C ILE A 65 -3.59 -10.20 -12.86
N GLN A 66 -2.90 -9.66 -13.85
CA GLN A 66 -2.53 -10.40 -15.05
C GLN A 66 -1.59 -11.56 -14.71
N ARG A 67 -0.61 -11.34 -13.82
CA ARG A 67 0.25 -12.42 -13.32
C ARG A 67 -0.53 -13.55 -12.69
N VAL A 68 -1.56 -13.26 -11.89
CA VAL A 68 -2.38 -14.32 -11.28
C VAL A 68 -3.17 -15.09 -12.34
N LYS A 69 -3.68 -14.41 -13.37
CA LYS A 69 -4.45 -15.02 -14.47
C LYS A 69 -3.60 -15.89 -15.40
N GLU A 70 -2.40 -15.44 -15.73
CA GLU A 70 -1.48 -16.11 -16.67
C GLU A 70 -0.55 -17.11 -15.99
N GLY A 71 -0.29 -16.91 -14.70
CA GLY A 71 0.64 -17.73 -13.94
C GLY A 71 0.06 -19.08 -13.54
N ASP A 72 0.96 -20.01 -13.23
CA ASP A 72 0.60 -21.33 -12.71
C ASP A 72 0.30 -21.27 -11.20
N TYR A 73 -0.80 -20.60 -10.84
CA TYR A 73 -1.29 -20.50 -9.46
C TYR A 73 -2.39 -21.53 -9.16
N GLY A 74 -2.32 -22.72 -9.75
CA GLY A 74 -3.27 -23.81 -9.46
C GLY A 74 -4.73 -23.45 -9.79
N GLY A 75 -4.96 -22.65 -10.84
CA GLY A 75 -6.32 -22.21 -11.23
C GLY A 75 -6.91 -21.09 -10.37
N ALA A 76 -6.08 -20.38 -9.59
CA ALA A 76 -6.51 -19.25 -8.78
C ALA A 76 -7.12 -18.11 -9.62
N LYS A 77 -8.15 -17.45 -9.09
CA LYS A 77 -8.91 -16.38 -9.77
C LYS A 77 -9.00 -15.14 -8.90
N VAL A 78 -8.69 -13.97 -9.46
CA VAL A 78 -8.88 -12.69 -8.76
C VAL A 78 -10.38 -12.35 -8.72
N ILE A 79 -10.92 -12.09 -7.52
CA ILE A 79 -12.34 -11.78 -7.29
C ILE A 79 -12.60 -10.32 -6.90
N TYR A 80 -11.58 -9.62 -6.40
CA TYR A 80 -11.67 -8.23 -5.98
C TYR A 80 -10.30 -7.56 -6.06
N GLY A 81 -10.27 -6.25 -6.31
CA GLY A 81 -9.08 -5.42 -6.22
C GLY A 81 -9.44 -4.01 -5.81
N ASP A 82 -8.71 -3.45 -4.85
CA ASP A 82 -8.85 -2.07 -4.38
C ASP A 82 -7.47 -1.47 -4.17
N THR A 83 -7.09 -0.57 -5.08
CA THR A 83 -5.84 0.23 -5.11
C THR A 83 -4.53 -0.54 -4.89
N ASP A 84 -4.25 -0.98 -3.66
CA ASP A 84 -3.06 -1.71 -3.23
C ASP A 84 -3.34 -3.17 -2.80
N SER A 85 -4.60 -3.59 -2.83
CA SER A 85 -5.06 -4.91 -2.39
C SER A 85 -5.77 -5.69 -3.51
N MET A 86 -5.67 -7.02 -3.45
CA MET A 86 -6.44 -7.93 -4.31
C MET A 86 -6.80 -9.20 -3.55
N PHE A 87 -8.01 -9.69 -3.77
CA PHE A 87 -8.47 -10.96 -3.19
C PHE A 87 -8.52 -12.01 -4.29
N VAL A 88 -7.99 -13.19 -3.96
CA VAL A 88 -7.82 -14.30 -4.90
C VAL A 88 -8.53 -15.53 -4.33
N LEU A 89 -9.37 -16.14 -5.16
CA LEU A 89 -10.00 -17.43 -4.91
C LEU A 89 -9.07 -18.54 -5.41
N VAL A 90 -8.60 -19.38 -4.50
CA VAL A 90 -7.80 -20.57 -4.82
C VAL A 90 -8.73 -21.79 -4.73
N PRO A 91 -8.92 -22.56 -5.81
CA PRO A 91 -9.67 -23.81 -5.72
C PRO A 91 -8.89 -24.81 -4.85
N GLY A 92 -9.57 -25.39 -3.86
CA GLY A 92 -9.03 -26.43 -2.98
C GLY A 92 -9.28 -27.83 -3.51
#